data_AF-A0AAV9FU96-F1
#
_entry.id   AF-A0AAV9FU96-F1
#
_cell.length_a   1.000
_cell.length_b   1.000
_cell.length_c   1.000
_cell.angle_alpha   90.00
_cell.angle_beta   90.00
_cell.angle_gamma   90.00
#
_symmetry.space_group_name_H-M   'P 1'
#
loop_
_entity.id
_entity.type
_entity.pdbx_description
1 polymer ?
#
loop_
_entity_poly.entity_id
_entity_poly.type
_entity_poly.pdbx_seq_one_letter_code
_entity_poly.pdbx_strand_id
1 'polypeptide(L)'
;MAAKWAQKTVVIPAQRRGCHLITPKILREIESDLAGFKCGLAHFFLQHTSASLTINENYDSDVQADTETFLNKIVPEGRSASLEAHYGRT
;
A
#
# COMPACT_ATOMS: atom_id res chain seq x y z
N MET A 1 6.76 -27.85 20.96
CA MET A 1 6.03 -27.50 19.72
C MET A 1 6.78 -26.36 19.06
N ALA A 2 7.28 -26.53 17.83
CA ALA A 2 7.89 -25.43 17.10
C ALA A 2 6.81 -24.42 16.67
N ALA A 3 7.14 -23.13 16.65
CA ALA A 3 6.24 -22.12 16.10
C ALA A 3 6.00 -22.42 14.62
N LYS A 4 4.73 -22.61 14.24
CA LYS A 4 4.34 -22.73 12.83
C LYS A 4 4.46 -21.33 12.21
N TRP A 5 5.11 -21.22 11.07
CA TRP A 5 5.20 -19.97 10.30
C TRP A 5 5.06 -20.30 8.81
N ALA A 6 4.59 -19.33 8.03
CA ALA A 6 4.46 -19.41 6.59
C ALA A 6 4.97 -18.12 5.97
N GLN A 7 5.59 -18.21 4.80
CA GLN A 7 6.05 -17.05 4.04
C GLN A 7 5.72 -17.26 2.56
N LYS A 8 5.14 -16.24 1.95
CA LYS A 8 4.75 -16.25 0.55
C LYS A 8 4.99 -14.89 -0.08
N THR A 9 5.52 -14.90 -1.30
CA THR A 9 5.60 -13.69 -2.13
C THR A 9 4.32 -13.58 -2.96
N VAL A 10 3.63 -12.45 -2.85
CA VAL A 10 2.43 -12.15 -3.64
C VAL A 10 2.76 -11.08 -4.66
N VAL A 11 2.45 -11.34 -5.94
CA VAL A 11 2.68 -10.39 -7.03
C VAL A 11 1.41 -9.60 -7.30
N ILE A 12 1.49 -8.28 -7.16
CA ILE A 12 0.40 -7.36 -7.49
C ILE A 12 0.67 -6.73 -8.86
N PRO A 13 -0.28 -6.77 -9.82
CA PRO A 13 -0.12 -6.10 -11.10
C PRO A 13 0.17 -4.61 -10.91
N ALA A 14 0.97 -4.04 -11.80
CA ALA A 14 1.23 -2.61 -11.80
C ALA A 14 -0.10 -1.83 -11.80
N GLN A 15 -0.23 -0.90 -10.87
CA GLN A 15 -1.37 -0.01 -10.76
C GLN A 15 -0.98 1.38 -11.24
N ARG A 16 -1.94 2.13 -11.77
CA ARG A 16 -1.80 3.58 -11.94
C ARG A 16 -1.61 4.24 -10.57
N ARG A 17 -1.09 5.46 -10.54
CA ARG A 17 -1.03 6.25 -9.30
C ARG A 17 -2.41 6.37 -8.65
N GLY A 18 -2.44 6.25 -7.33
CA GLY A 18 -3.66 6.32 -6.52
C GLY A 18 -3.69 5.25 -5.43
N CYS A 19 -4.80 5.20 -4.71
CA CYS A 19 -5.05 4.20 -3.67
C CYS A 19 -5.83 3.02 -4.25
N HIS A 20 -5.42 1.79 -3.93
CA HIS A 20 -6.03 0.57 -4.48
C HIS A 20 -6.30 -0.46 -3.39
N LEU A 21 -7.51 -1.03 -3.39
CA LEU A 21 -7.84 -2.13 -2.50
C LEU A 21 -7.19 -3.44 -2.97
N ILE A 22 -6.22 -3.93 -2.21
CA ILE A 22 -5.46 -5.16 -2.54
C ILE A 22 -5.83 -6.35 -1.65
N THR A 23 -6.64 -6.15 -0.61
CA THR A 23 -7.04 -7.19 0.36
C THR A 23 -7.61 -8.44 -0.29
N PRO A 24 -8.57 -8.37 -1.25
CA PRO A 24 -9.13 -9.57 -1.87
C PRO A 24 -8.10 -10.39 -2.62
N LYS A 25 -7.12 -9.73 -3.24
CA LYS A 25 -6.04 -10.39 -3.97
C LYS A 25 -5.07 -11.07 -3.01
N ILE A 26 -4.65 -10.38 -1.95
CA ILE A 26 -3.77 -10.97 -0.92
C ILE A 26 -4.43 -12.21 -0.33
N LEU A 27 -5.68 -12.11 0.11
CA LEU A 27 -6.42 -13.22 0.74
C LEU A 27 -6.50 -14.44 -0.18
N ARG A 28 -6.88 -14.25 -1.45
CA ARG A 28 -6.94 -15.34 -2.43
C ARG A 28 -5.59 -16.06 -2.59
N GLU A 29 -4.49 -15.31 -2.54
CA GLU A 29 -3.16 -15.88 -2.72
C GLU A 29 -2.66 -16.61 -1.48
N ILE A 30 -3.05 -16.20 -0.27
CA ILE A 30 -2.54 -16.79 0.99
C ILE A 30 -3.54 -17.68 1.74
N GLU A 31 -4.75 -17.89 1.21
CA GLU A 31 -5.83 -18.62 1.89
C GLU A 31 -5.41 -20.01 2.38
N SER A 32 -4.73 -20.79 1.53
CA SER A 32 -4.22 -22.12 1.89
C SER A 32 -3.17 -22.08 2.99
N ASP A 33 -2.34 -21.03 3.00
CA ASP A 33 -1.31 -20.83 4.02
C ASP A 33 -1.96 -20.48 5.38
N LEU A 34 -3.05 -19.71 5.36
CA LEU A 34 -3.79 -19.29 6.56
C LEU A 34 -4.62 -20.40 7.20
N ALA A 35 -5.08 -21.41 6.44
CA ALA A 35 -5.95 -22.48 6.94
C ALA A 35 -5.41 -23.22 8.18
N GLY A 36 -4.08 -23.17 8.37
CA GLY A 36 -3.39 -23.79 9.49
C GLY A 36 -3.26 -22.95 10.76
N PHE A 37 -3.80 -21.72 10.78
CA PHE A 37 -3.60 -20.73 11.84
C PHE A 37 -4.94 -20.24 12.39
N LYS A 38 -5.14 -20.34 13.71
CA LYS A 38 -6.30 -19.72 14.39
C LYS A 38 -6.01 -18.30 14.87
N CYS A 39 -4.75 -18.03 15.20
CA CYS A 39 -4.24 -16.75 15.68
C CYS A 39 -2.73 -16.71 15.41
N GLY A 40 -2.18 -15.54 15.12
CA GLY A 40 -0.78 -15.33 14.83
C GLY A 40 -0.46 -13.88 14.51
N LEU A 41 0.77 -13.63 14.05
CA LEU A 41 1.23 -12.33 13.58
C LEU A 41 1.49 -12.40 12.08
N ALA A 42 0.95 -11.44 11.33
CA ALA A 42 1.19 -11.30 9.90
C ALA A 42 2.11 -10.10 9.65
N HIS A 43 3.19 -10.31 8.92
CA HIS A 43 4.09 -9.26 8.46
C HIS A 43 3.92 -9.06 6.96
N PHE A 44 3.63 -7.82 6.56
CA PHE A 44 3.55 -7.43 5.16
C PHE A 44 4.76 -6.57 4.82
N PHE A 45 5.59 -7.06 3.90
CA PHE A 45 6.75 -6.33 3.40
C PHE A 45 6.57 -6.02 1.91
N LEU A 46 6.48 -4.73 1.60
CA LEU A 46 6.41 -4.27 0.23
C LEU A 46 7.81 -4.08 -0.34
N GLN A 47 8.14 -4.88 -1.36
CA GLN A 47 9.43 -4.83 -2.04
C GLN A 47 9.44 -3.76 -3.15
N HIS A 48 9.07 -2.52 -2.81
CA HIS A 48 9.04 -1.38 -3.72
C HIS A 48 9.38 -0.09 -2.96
N THR A 49 10.14 0.81 -3.57
CA THR A 49 10.51 2.11 -2.99
C THR A 49 9.54 3.24 -3.35
N SER A 50 8.74 3.04 -4.39
CA SER A 50 7.82 4.03 -4.96
C SER A 50 6.35 3.82 -4.57
N ALA A 51 6.08 2.93 -3.63
CA ALA A 51 4.74 2.58 -3.18
C ALA A 51 4.77 2.25 -1.69
N SER A 52 3.61 2.33 -1.05
CA SER A 52 3.42 2.05 0.38
C SER A 52 2.22 1.14 0.60
N LEU A 53 2.21 0.43 1.74
CA LEU A 53 1.04 -0.27 2.23
C LEU A 53 0.39 0.54 3.35
N THR A 54 -0.93 0.68 3.30
CA THR A 54 -1.72 1.36 4.32
C THR A 54 -2.87 0.46 4.76
N ILE A 55 -3.19 0.50 6.04
CA ILE A 55 -4.40 -0.12 6.60
C ILE A 55 -5.33 1.02 6.98
N ASN A 56 -6.52 1.04 6.40
CA ASN A 56 -7.54 2.05 6.65
C ASN A 56 -8.93 1.41 6.62
N GLU A 57 -9.95 2.16 7.03
CA GLU A 57 -11.35 1.75 6.92
C GLU A 57 -11.72 1.51 5.45
N ASN A 58 -12.40 0.39 5.18
CA ASN A 58 -12.88 0.01 3.84
C ASN A 58 -14.42 -0.05 3.82
N TYR A 59 -15.08 0.86 4.54
CA TYR A 59 -16.54 0.96 4.58
C TYR A 59 -17.09 1.83 3.44
N ASP A 60 -16.34 2.85 3.04
CA ASP A 60 -16.75 3.82 2.01
C ASP A 60 -15.66 4.00 0.95
N SER A 61 -16.06 4.04 -0.33
CA SER A 61 -15.18 4.40 -1.44
C SER A 61 -14.58 5.80 -1.28
N ASP A 62 -15.26 6.67 -0.54
CA ASP A 62 -14.81 8.04 -0.26
C ASP A 62 -13.52 8.05 0.56
N VAL A 63 -13.27 7.06 1.43
CA VAL A 63 -12.02 6.96 2.20
C VAL A 63 -10.79 6.80 1.29
N GLN A 64 -10.93 6.05 0.20
CA GLN A 64 -9.83 5.89 -0.78
C GLN A 64 -9.58 7.20 -1.52
N ALA A 65 -10.64 7.87 -1.95
CA ALA A 65 -10.57 9.15 -2.65
C ALA A 65 -10.02 10.27 -1.75
N ASP A 66 -10.40 10.29 -0.47
CA ASP A 66 -9.91 11.26 0.52
C ASP A 66 -8.44 11.04 0.83
N THR A 67 -8.03 9.78 1.01
CA THR A 67 -6.62 9.44 1.24
C THR A 67 -5.77 9.86 0.04
N GLU A 68 -6.23 9.55 -1.18
CA GLU A 68 -5.55 9.97 -2.40
C GLU A 68 -5.50 11.50 -2.54
N THR A 69 -6.62 12.18 -2.28
CA THR A 69 -6.71 13.64 -2.33
C THR A 69 -5.77 14.29 -1.32
N PHE A 70 -5.71 13.75 -0.10
CA PHE A 70 -4.80 14.21 0.93
C PHE A 70 -3.33 14.04 0.51
N LEU A 71 -2.96 12.85 0.02
CA LEU A 71 -1.61 12.57 -0.49
C LEU A 71 -1.22 13.51 -1.63
N ASN A 72 -2.15 13.78 -2.55
CA ASN A 72 -1.95 14.71 -3.67
C ASN A 72 -1.75 16.15 -3.23
N LYS A 73 -2.33 16.55 -2.08
CA LYS A 73 -2.13 17.89 -1.50
C LYS A 73 -0.77 18.02 -0.82
N ILE A 74 -0.35 17.01 -0.06
CA ILE A 74 0.90 17.09 0.72
C ILE A 74 2.14 16.83 -0.13
N VAL A 75 2.02 15.98 -1.16
CA VAL A 75 3.09 15.66 -2.12
C VAL A 75 2.49 15.70 -3.54
N PRO A 76 2.33 16.90 -4.12
CA PRO A 76 1.82 17.05 -5.47
C PRO A 76 2.72 16.37 -6.49
N GLU A 77 2.12 15.84 -7.55
CA GLU A 77 2.87 15.37 -8.71
C GLU A 77 3.31 16.56 -9.57
N GLY A 78 4.59 16.60 -9.95
CA GLY A 78 5.12 17.58 -10.89
C GLY A 78 5.77 18.81 -10.27
N ARG A 79 6.32 19.67 -11.14
CA ARG A 79 7.23 20.78 -10.84
C ARG A 79 6.61 21.97 -10.09
N SER A 80 5.32 21.94 -9.75
CA SER A 80 4.64 23.02 -9.02
C SER A 80 4.64 22.84 -7.50
N ALA A 81 5.36 21.85 -6.97
CA ALA A 81 5.68 21.77 -5.55
C ALA A 81 6.83 22.75 -5.21
N SER A 82 6.60 24.06 -5.39
CA SER A 82 7.30 25.23 -4.80
C SER A 82 8.85 25.28 -4.66
N LEU A 83 9.60 24.28 -5.12
CA LEU A 83 11.05 24.19 -4.99
C LEU A 83 11.79 24.85 -6.16
N GLU A 84 11.12 25.22 -7.25
CA GLU A 84 11.73 25.97 -8.35
C GLU A 84 11.66 27.49 -8.22
N ALA A 85 11.10 28.04 -7.15
CA ALA A 85 11.13 29.50 -6.93
C ALA A 85 12.47 30.02 -6.36
N HIS A 86 13.39 29.13 -5.94
CA HIS A 86 14.67 29.52 -5.32
C HIS A 86 15.91 29.03 -6.07
N TYR A 87 15.79 28.16 -7.06
CA TYR A 87 16.92 27.62 -7.82
C TYR A 87 16.99 28.22 -9.22
N GLY A 88 17.08 29.55 -9.31
CA GLY A 88 17.05 30.26 -10.58
C GLY A 88 17.53 31.71 -10.54
N ARG A 89 18.41 32.05 -9.59
CA ARG A 89 19.16 33.32 -9.61
C ARG A 89 20.63 33.04 -9.29
N THR A 90 21.35 32.61 -10.31
CA THR A 90 22.78 32.89 -10.51
C THR A 90 22.93 33.40 -11.92
#